data_AF-A0A087GD43-F1
#
_entry.id   AF-A0A087GD43-F1
#
_cell.length_a   1.000
_cell.length_b   1.000
_cell.length_c   1.000
_cell.angle_alpha   90.00
_cell.angle_beta   90.00
_cell.angle_gamma   90.00
#
_symmetry.space_group_name_H-M   'P 1'
#
loop_
_entity.id
_entity.type
_entity.pdbx_description
1 polymer ?
#
loop_
_entity_poly.entity_id
_entity_poly.type
_entity_poly.pdbx_seq_one_letter_code
_entity_poly.pdbx_strand_id
1 'polypeptide(L)'
;MKNSSTSSESSAAANVINSGNLQTSLISVNMINVTKLSSTNYITWSAQIRSLLRGYDLLKYINSDAVIPPSTITKSGNEEPNPEYTTWQRQDSLLFSALMGSLEIAHPPLIATSETSLEAWTTLSATYAKPSRGHIKQLKEQLKRCNKGTTTIDVYMQQIKATSDALALLGSPLGQEDLTDAVLAGLGEDYKSLAESIHNRDSPISFPELYEKLINRELAIAVDASSSSQPFPITANHAQHRSSNGRHHNNKITPITNHFLANMEMIIVVVDHTLVNAKHVERKGTV
;
A
#
# COMPACT_ATOMS: atom_id res chain seq x y z
N MET A 1 19.59 27.63 25.78
CA MET A 1 18.36 26.83 25.55
C MET A 1 17.30 27.75 24.96
N LYS A 2 17.04 27.65 23.65
CA LYS A 2 15.83 28.21 23.02
C LYS A 2 15.35 27.15 22.03
N ASN A 3 14.31 26.42 22.44
CA ASN A 3 13.57 25.50 21.58
C ASN A 3 12.77 26.34 20.58
N SER A 4 13.01 26.13 19.29
CA SER A 4 12.13 26.59 18.23
C SER A 4 11.33 25.40 17.76
N SER A 5 10.15 25.22 18.34
CA SER A 5 9.17 24.21 17.95
C SER A 5 8.77 24.43 16.49
N THR A 6 9.05 23.46 15.64
CA THR A 6 8.57 23.43 14.25
C THR A 6 7.09 23.01 14.29
N SER A 7 6.18 23.96 14.13
CA SER A 7 4.76 23.68 13.96
C SER A 7 4.53 23.14 12.55
N SER A 8 4.26 21.84 12.47
CA SER A 8 3.77 21.17 11.27
C SER A 8 2.31 21.60 11.02
N GLU A 9 2.11 22.72 10.32
CA GLU A 9 0.79 23.13 9.88
C GLU A 9 0.30 22.19 8.77
N SER A 10 -0.70 21.38 9.11
CA SER A 10 -1.55 20.65 8.17
C SER A 10 -2.26 21.67 7.27
N SER A 11 -1.75 21.89 6.06
CA SER A 11 -2.38 22.76 5.06
C SER A 11 -3.66 22.13 4.53
N ALA A 12 -4.79 22.56 5.09
CA ALA A 12 -6.12 22.29 4.56
C ALA A 12 -6.31 22.98 3.19
N ALA A 13 -7.12 22.40 2.32
CA ALA A 13 -7.50 23.04 1.06
C ALA A 13 -8.28 24.33 1.35
N ALA A 14 -7.75 25.46 0.88
CA ALA A 14 -8.35 26.76 1.06
C ALA A 14 -9.16 27.16 -0.19
N ASN A 15 -10.35 27.72 0.05
CA ASN A 15 -11.17 28.31 -1.01
C ASN A 15 -10.70 29.75 -1.27
N VAL A 16 -10.44 30.10 -2.52
CA VAL A 16 -10.04 31.44 -2.97
C VAL A 16 -11.24 32.14 -3.58
N ILE A 17 -11.58 33.33 -3.09
CA ILE A 17 -12.78 34.06 -3.54
C ILE A 17 -12.51 34.73 -4.90
N ASN A 18 -13.43 34.56 -5.86
CA ASN A 18 -13.37 35.23 -7.15
C ASN A 18 -13.89 36.67 -7.05
N SER A 19 -12.99 37.65 -7.11
CA SER A 19 -13.33 39.08 -7.06
C SER A 19 -14.30 39.57 -8.14
N GLY A 20 -14.44 38.86 -9.27
CA GLY A 20 -15.36 39.20 -10.36
C GLY A 20 -16.75 38.56 -10.27
N ASN A 21 -16.90 37.49 -9.47
CA ASN A 21 -18.17 36.84 -9.19
C ASN A 21 -18.12 36.13 -7.84
N LEU A 22 -18.68 36.79 -6.82
CA LEU A 22 -18.69 36.33 -5.42
C LEU A 22 -19.45 35.00 -5.21
N GLN A 23 -20.21 34.53 -6.21
CA GLN A 23 -20.94 33.26 -6.14
C GLN A 23 -20.07 32.05 -6.54
N THR A 24 -18.91 32.27 -7.15
CA THR A 24 -17.97 31.21 -7.56
C THR A 24 -16.69 31.24 -6.73
N SER A 25 -16.46 30.21 -5.92
CA SER A 25 -15.19 30.01 -5.21
C SER A 25 -14.22 29.19 -6.04
N LEU A 26 -12.97 29.64 -6.15
CA LEU A 26 -11.86 28.88 -6.71
C LEU A 26 -11.30 27.92 -5.64
N ILE A 27 -10.77 26.79 -6.08
CA ILE A 27 -10.21 25.76 -5.22
C ILE A 27 -8.68 25.78 -5.34
N SER A 28 -7.98 25.93 -4.22
CA SER A 28 -6.54 25.73 -4.15
C SER A 28 -6.24 24.25 -3.89
N VAL A 29 -5.66 23.56 -4.87
CA VAL A 29 -5.31 22.15 -4.75
C VAL A 29 -3.96 22.01 -4.04
N ASN A 30 -3.96 21.47 -2.83
CA ASN A 30 -2.72 21.12 -2.14
C ASN A 30 -2.26 19.71 -2.56
N MET A 31 -1.07 19.62 -3.16
CA MET A 31 -0.46 18.35 -3.61
C MET A 31 0.69 17.88 -2.71
N ILE A 32 0.79 18.34 -1.46
CA ILE A 32 1.88 17.96 -0.54
C ILE A 32 1.95 16.44 -0.26
N ASN A 33 0.80 15.77 -0.27
CA ASN A 33 0.68 14.32 -0.06
C ASN A 33 0.80 13.52 -1.36
N VAL A 34 0.96 14.18 -2.51
CA VAL A 34 1.22 13.53 -3.79
C VAL A 34 2.72 13.25 -3.86
N THR A 35 3.10 12.01 -4.14
CA THR A 35 4.50 11.63 -4.36
C THR A 35 5.05 12.43 -5.53
N LYS A 36 6.19 13.10 -5.39
CA LYS A 36 6.75 13.91 -6.48
C LYS A 36 6.99 13.09 -7.74
N LEU A 37 6.62 13.61 -8.91
CA LEU A 37 6.84 12.91 -10.18
C LEU A 37 8.34 12.74 -10.45
N SER A 38 8.74 11.50 -10.73
CA SER A 38 10.04 11.09 -11.24
C SER A 38 9.86 10.24 -12.51
N SER A 39 10.96 9.83 -13.13
CA SER A 39 10.95 9.02 -14.35
C SER A 39 10.40 7.60 -14.16
N THR A 40 10.20 7.13 -12.92
CA THR A 40 9.83 5.74 -12.60
C THR A 40 8.51 5.59 -11.87
N ASN A 41 7.86 6.68 -11.47
CA ASN A 41 6.64 6.61 -10.64
C ASN A 41 5.42 7.25 -11.29
N TYR A 42 5.48 7.57 -12.59
CA TYR A 42 4.41 8.29 -13.30
C TYR A 42 3.03 7.70 -13.05
N ILE A 43 2.90 6.37 -13.02
CA ILE A 43 1.55 5.82 -12.93
C ILE A 43 0.97 5.96 -11.52
N THR A 44 1.79 5.78 -10.48
CA THR A 44 1.39 6.07 -9.10
C THR A 44 1.08 7.57 -8.93
N TRP A 45 1.94 8.45 -9.43
CA TRP A 45 1.76 9.90 -9.40
C TRP A 45 0.46 10.32 -10.11
N SER A 46 0.26 9.84 -11.33
CA SER A 46 -0.92 10.21 -12.14
C SER A 46 -2.21 9.66 -11.54
N ALA A 47 -2.18 8.47 -10.92
CA ALA A 47 -3.32 7.95 -10.17
C ALA A 47 -3.68 8.83 -8.95
N GLN A 48 -2.68 9.27 -8.17
CA GLN A 48 -2.89 10.18 -7.04
C GLN A 48 -3.49 11.52 -7.47
N ILE A 49 -2.94 12.14 -8.52
CA ILE A 49 -3.48 13.41 -9.04
C ILE A 49 -4.91 13.23 -9.57
N ARG A 50 -5.17 12.21 -10.40
CA ARG A 50 -6.52 11.96 -10.92
C ARG A 50 -7.54 11.73 -9.79
N SER A 51 -7.14 11.01 -8.74
CA SER A 51 -7.99 10.80 -7.56
C SER A 51 -8.30 12.13 -6.85
N LEU A 52 -7.27 12.94 -6.60
CA LEU A 52 -7.40 14.24 -5.96
C LEU A 52 -8.31 15.19 -6.76
N LEU A 53 -8.10 15.28 -8.07
CA LEU A 53 -8.89 16.15 -8.94
C LEU A 53 -10.34 15.69 -9.07
N ARG A 54 -10.62 14.38 -9.02
CA ARG A 54 -12.01 13.88 -8.91
C ARG A 54 -12.67 14.35 -7.62
N GLY A 55 -11.95 14.30 -6.49
CA GLY A 55 -12.46 14.77 -5.20
C GLY A 55 -12.86 16.25 -5.19
N TYR A 56 -12.18 17.08 -5.98
CA TYR A 56 -12.47 18.51 -6.10
C TYR A 56 -13.35 18.90 -7.31
N ASP A 57 -13.84 17.94 -8.10
CA ASP A 57 -14.51 18.20 -9.40
C ASP A 57 -13.66 19.04 -10.39
N LEU A 58 -12.35 18.83 -10.35
CA LEU A 58 -11.37 19.50 -11.21
C LEU A 58 -10.78 18.59 -12.29
N LEU A 59 -11.22 17.32 -12.38
CA LEU A 59 -10.69 16.38 -13.38
C LEU A 59 -10.87 16.91 -14.82
N LYS A 60 -11.95 17.66 -15.06
CA LYS A 60 -12.25 18.29 -16.35
C LYS A 60 -11.15 19.21 -16.88
N TYR A 61 -10.25 19.73 -16.06
CA TYR A 61 -9.15 20.59 -16.51
C TYR A 61 -7.98 19.83 -17.16
N ILE A 62 -7.91 18.51 -16.99
CA ILE A 62 -6.84 17.67 -17.56
C ILE A 62 -7.36 16.61 -18.53
N ASN A 63 -8.66 16.60 -18.82
CA ASN A 63 -9.23 15.70 -19.81
C ASN A 63 -9.22 16.35 -21.20
N SER A 64 -9.01 15.55 -22.24
CA SER A 64 -8.97 16.01 -23.63
C SER A 64 -10.33 16.47 -24.17
N ASP A 65 -11.42 16.12 -23.51
CA ASP A 65 -12.80 16.52 -23.85
C ASP A 65 -13.27 17.78 -23.11
N ALA A 66 -12.37 18.46 -22.39
CA ALA A 66 -12.68 19.69 -21.67
C ALA A 66 -13.21 20.77 -22.62
N VAL A 67 -14.43 21.26 -22.36
CA VAL A 67 -14.99 22.41 -23.06
C VAL A 67 -14.43 23.67 -22.41
N ILE A 68 -13.53 24.36 -23.12
CA ILE A 68 -13.01 25.67 -22.70
C ILE A 68 -14.05 26.73 -23.07
N PRO A 69 -14.52 27.55 -22.10
CA PRO A 69 -15.45 28.63 -22.42
C PRO A 69 -14.81 29.63 -23.40
N PRO A 70 -15.58 30.24 -24.32
CA PRO A 70 -15.06 31.26 -25.21
C PRO A 70 -14.62 32.50 -24.41
N SER A 71 -13.56 33.18 -24.84
CA SER A 71 -13.03 34.36 -24.16
C SER A 71 -13.96 35.57 -24.17
N THR A 72 -14.84 35.65 -25.18
CA THR A 72 -15.87 36.69 -25.33
C THR A 72 -17.25 36.07 -25.57
N ILE A 73 -18.29 36.83 -25.22
CA ILE A 73 -19.69 36.52 -25.48
C ILE A 73 -20.38 37.74 -26.08
N THR A 74 -21.33 37.53 -26.98
CA THR A 74 -22.13 38.63 -27.55
C THR A 74 -23.36 38.88 -26.67
N LYS A 75 -23.46 40.08 -26.10
CA LYS A 75 -24.67 40.54 -25.40
C LYS A 75 -25.20 41.78 -26.09
N SER A 76 -26.47 41.73 -26.50
CA SER A 76 -27.16 42.85 -27.16
C SER A 76 -26.41 43.41 -28.38
N GLY A 77 -25.70 42.55 -29.13
CA GLY A 77 -24.94 42.93 -30.33
C GLY A 77 -23.51 43.43 -30.09
N ASN A 78 -23.07 43.57 -28.83
CA ASN A 78 -21.69 43.93 -28.49
C ASN A 78 -20.91 42.72 -27.96
N GLU A 79 -19.63 42.62 -28.33
CA GLU A 79 -18.72 41.65 -27.72
C GLU A 79 -18.29 42.12 -26.33
N GLU A 80 -18.50 41.27 -25.34
CA GLU A 80 -18.08 41.49 -23.95
C GLU A 80 -17.22 40.32 -23.47
N PRO A 81 -16.26 40.55 -22.54
CA PRO A 81 -15.50 39.47 -21.92
C PRO A 81 -16.41 38.44 -21.24
N ASN A 82 -16.11 37.15 -21.40
CA ASN A 82 -16.86 36.08 -20.76
C ASN A 82 -16.40 35.85 -19.30
N PRO A 83 -17.24 36.09 -18.29
CA PRO A 83 -16.88 35.84 -16.89
C PRO A 83 -16.59 34.36 -16.60
N GLU A 84 -17.18 33.43 -17.36
CA GLU A 84 -16.92 31.99 -17.23
C GLU A 84 -15.50 31.64 -17.69
N TYR A 85 -15.03 32.25 -18.78
CA TYR A 85 -13.65 32.08 -19.23
C TYR A 85 -12.65 32.60 -18.19
N THR A 86 -12.90 33.78 -17.60
CA THR A 86 -12.05 34.31 -16.53
C THR A 86 -12.00 33.37 -15.32
N THR A 87 -13.15 32.80 -14.93
CA THR A 87 -13.22 31.87 -13.80
C THR A 87 -12.48 30.57 -14.10
N TRP A 88 -12.70 30.01 -15.30
CA TRP A 88 -11.99 28.83 -15.79
C TRP A 88 -10.47 29.05 -15.83
N GLN A 89 -10.01 30.16 -16.42
CA GLN A 89 -8.60 30.48 -16.58
C GLN A 89 -7.89 30.60 -15.22
N ARG A 90 -8.54 31.23 -14.24
CA ARG A 90 -8.00 31.33 -12.87
C ARG A 90 -7.90 29.97 -12.19
N GLN A 91 -8.92 29.13 -12.33
CA GLN A 91 -8.90 27.79 -11.76
C GLN A 91 -7.85 26.90 -12.42
N ASP A 92 -7.71 26.98 -13.76
CA ASP A 92 -6.67 26.28 -14.51
C ASP A 92 -5.27 26.73 -14.09
N SER A 93 -5.05 28.03 -13.91
CA SER A 93 -3.76 28.57 -13.46
C SER A 93 -3.36 28.06 -12.07
N LEU A 94 -4.32 27.97 -11.14
CA LEU A 94 -4.08 27.39 -9.82
C LEU A 94 -3.72 25.90 -9.90
N LEU A 95 -4.41 25.15 -10.77
CA LEU A 95 -4.12 23.75 -11.00
C LEU A 95 -2.75 23.55 -11.65
N PHE A 96 -2.41 24.35 -12.65
CA PHE A 96 -1.11 24.32 -13.31
C PHE A 96 0.02 24.60 -12.30
N SER A 97 -0.16 25.58 -11.41
CA SER A 97 0.78 25.84 -10.31
C SER A 97 0.92 24.64 -9.37
N ALA A 98 -0.18 23.97 -9.02
CA ALA A 98 -0.14 22.76 -8.22
C ALA A 98 0.56 21.59 -8.94
N LEU A 99 0.32 21.42 -10.25
CA LEU A 99 1.00 20.42 -11.09
C LEU A 99 2.50 20.66 -11.12
N MET A 100 2.95 21.90 -11.35
CA MET A 100 4.36 22.30 -11.25
C MET A 100 4.94 21.97 -9.88
N GLY A 101 4.17 22.27 -8.82
CA GLY A 101 4.51 21.95 -7.44
C GLY A 101 4.53 20.45 -7.14
N SER A 102 4.01 19.57 -8.00
CA SER A 102 4.03 18.11 -7.82
C SER A 102 5.21 17.42 -8.51
N LEU A 103 6.05 18.16 -9.24
CA LEU A 103 7.22 17.62 -9.93
C LEU A 103 8.45 17.56 -9.00
N GLU A 104 9.32 16.58 -9.20
CA GLU A 104 10.67 16.60 -8.61
C GLU A 104 11.48 17.78 -9.19
N ILE A 105 12.39 18.35 -8.39
CA ILE A 105 13.06 19.65 -8.61
C ILE A 105 13.76 19.74 -9.99
N ALA A 106 14.09 18.62 -10.62
CA ALA A 106 14.81 18.53 -11.89
C ALA A 106 13.94 18.64 -13.17
N HIS A 107 12.61 18.80 -13.07
CA HIS A 107 11.70 18.73 -14.23
C HIS A 107 10.83 19.95 -14.61
N PRO A 108 10.87 21.13 -13.95
CA PRO A 108 10.08 22.29 -14.37
C PRO A 108 10.21 22.72 -15.84
N PRO A 109 11.37 22.63 -16.53
CA PRO A 109 11.47 23.05 -17.93
C PRO A 109 10.56 22.27 -18.90
N LEU A 110 10.14 21.05 -18.54
CA LEU A 110 9.38 20.18 -19.43
C LEU A 110 7.98 20.72 -19.75
N ILE A 111 7.35 21.40 -18.78
CA ILE A 111 6.00 21.97 -18.91
C ILE A 111 5.97 23.48 -18.70
N ALA A 112 7.14 24.13 -18.60
CA ALA A 112 7.23 25.57 -18.36
C ALA A 112 6.59 26.41 -19.47
N THR A 113 6.50 25.88 -20.68
CA THR A 113 5.88 26.55 -21.84
C THR A 113 4.43 26.15 -22.06
N SER A 114 3.88 25.22 -21.25
CA SER A 114 2.50 24.81 -21.39
C SER A 114 1.57 25.94 -20.94
N GLU A 115 0.56 26.24 -21.76
CA GLU A 115 -0.39 27.33 -21.50
C GLU A 115 -1.55 26.88 -20.61
N THR A 116 -1.81 25.58 -20.55
CA THR A 116 -2.93 25.00 -19.79
C THR A 116 -2.50 23.78 -18.98
N SER A 117 -3.28 23.46 -17.93
CA SER A 117 -3.08 22.21 -17.17
C SER A 117 -3.23 20.97 -18.06
N LEU A 118 -4.10 21.01 -19.07
CA LEU A 118 -4.30 19.93 -20.04
C LEU A 118 -3.03 19.69 -20.88
N GLU A 119 -2.43 20.76 -21.39
CA GLU A 119 -1.20 20.66 -22.19
C GLU A 119 -0.03 20.12 -21.34
N ALA A 120 0.10 20.64 -20.11
CA ALA A 120 1.09 20.16 -19.15
C ALA A 120 0.90 18.67 -18.84
N TRP A 121 -0.33 18.27 -18.53
CA TRP A 121 -0.70 16.87 -18.26
C TRP A 121 -0.40 15.96 -19.44
N THR A 122 -0.75 16.39 -20.65
CA THR A 122 -0.52 15.65 -21.90
C THR A 122 0.97 15.48 -22.16
N THR A 123 1.76 16.53 -21.95
CA THR A 123 3.22 16.49 -22.09
C THR A 123 3.85 15.51 -21.10
N LEU A 124 3.50 15.61 -19.81
CA LEU A 124 3.97 14.68 -18.78
C LEU A 124 3.58 13.24 -19.09
N SER A 125 2.35 13.03 -19.58
CA SER A 125 1.89 11.73 -20.03
C SER A 125 2.70 11.20 -21.21
N ALA A 126 2.92 12.01 -22.25
CA ALA A 126 3.70 11.59 -23.40
C ALA A 126 5.15 11.25 -23.04
N THR A 127 5.74 11.98 -22.08
CA THR A 127 7.12 11.79 -21.63
C THR A 127 7.26 10.57 -20.71
N TYR A 128 6.37 10.39 -19.74
CA TYR A 128 6.55 9.42 -18.64
C TYR A 128 5.50 8.31 -18.58
N ALA A 129 4.35 8.43 -19.25
CA ALA A 129 3.34 7.38 -19.28
C ALA A 129 3.75 6.18 -20.13
N LYS A 130 4.62 6.39 -21.12
CA LYS A 130 5.20 5.27 -21.87
C LYS A 130 6.01 4.44 -20.88
N PRO A 131 5.65 3.16 -20.66
CA PRO A 131 6.49 2.27 -19.89
C PRO A 131 7.86 2.25 -20.56
N SER A 132 8.88 2.80 -19.92
CA SER A 132 10.20 2.69 -20.50
C SER A 132 10.55 1.20 -20.51
N ARG A 133 11.01 0.67 -21.65
CA ARG A 133 11.45 -0.74 -21.75
C ARG A 133 12.47 -1.07 -20.65
N GLY A 134 13.26 -0.08 -20.25
CA GLY A 134 14.18 -0.16 -19.12
C GLY A 134 13.50 -0.34 -17.76
N HIS A 135 12.43 0.42 -17.46
CA HIS A 135 11.72 0.30 -16.19
C HIS A 135 10.95 -1.01 -16.05
N ILE A 136 10.27 -1.46 -17.12
CA ILE A 136 9.68 -2.82 -17.14
C ILE A 136 10.76 -3.87 -16.90
N LYS A 137 11.91 -3.75 -17.59
CA LYS A 137 13.04 -4.68 -17.41
C LYS A 137 13.55 -4.65 -15.96
N GLN A 138 13.72 -3.46 -15.38
CA GLN A 138 14.15 -3.29 -13.99
C GLN A 138 13.20 -3.96 -13.00
N LEU A 139 11.89 -3.76 -13.15
CA LEU A 139 10.88 -4.41 -12.29
C LEU A 139 10.88 -5.93 -12.45
N LYS A 140 10.99 -6.44 -13.69
CA LYS A 140 11.14 -7.89 -13.93
C LYS A 140 12.41 -8.44 -13.29
N GLU A 141 13.50 -7.70 -13.33
CA GLU A 141 14.73 -8.10 -12.66
C GLU A 141 14.63 -8.01 -11.13
N GLN A 142 13.94 -6.99 -10.60
CA GLN A 142 13.67 -6.87 -9.16
C GLN A 142 12.86 -8.05 -8.65
N LEU A 143 11.84 -8.46 -9.40
CA LEU A 143 11.03 -9.65 -9.10
C LEU A 143 11.91 -10.91 -9.06
N LYS A 144 12.77 -11.11 -10.08
CA LYS A 144 13.68 -12.27 -10.15
C LYS A 144 14.71 -12.31 -9.01
N ARG A 145 15.08 -11.15 -8.46
CA ARG A 145 16.04 -11.03 -7.35
C ARG A 145 15.36 -11.00 -5.99
N CYS A 146 14.02 -10.99 -5.94
CA CYS A 146 13.28 -10.93 -4.69
C CYS A 146 13.38 -12.28 -3.98
N ASN A 147 14.01 -12.27 -2.80
CA ASN A 147 14.10 -13.42 -1.92
C ASN A 147 13.45 -13.10 -0.57
N LYS A 148 12.90 -14.11 0.08
CA LYS A 148 12.42 -13.96 1.47
C LYS A 148 13.59 -13.67 2.40
N GLY A 149 14.68 -14.43 2.26
CA GLY A 149 15.84 -14.32 3.15
C GLY A 149 15.42 -14.37 4.63
N THR A 150 15.78 -13.33 5.38
CA THR A 150 15.46 -13.18 6.80
C THR A 150 14.17 -12.38 7.08
N THR A 151 13.46 -11.91 6.04
CA THR A 151 12.20 -11.17 6.22
C THR A 151 11.05 -12.12 6.56
N THR A 152 9.95 -11.59 7.09
CA THR A 152 8.71 -12.35 7.25
C THR A 152 8.05 -12.63 5.90
N ILE A 153 7.14 -13.61 5.86
CA ILE A 153 6.30 -13.86 4.67
C ILE A 153 5.46 -12.64 4.31
N ASP A 154 4.97 -11.88 5.30
CA ASP A 154 4.20 -10.64 5.08
C ASP A 154 4.95 -9.63 4.22
N VAL A 155 6.17 -9.28 4.64
CA VAL A 155 6.99 -8.27 3.97
C VAL A 155 7.37 -8.75 2.57
N TYR A 156 7.77 -10.02 2.46
CA TYR A 156 8.14 -10.64 1.19
C TYR A 156 7.00 -10.63 0.18
N MET A 157 5.81 -11.07 0.59
CA MET A 157 4.63 -11.16 -0.27
C MET A 157 4.12 -9.78 -0.68
N GLN A 158 4.16 -8.79 0.21
CA GLN A 158 3.85 -7.40 -0.13
C GLN A 158 4.81 -6.84 -1.19
N GLN A 159 6.12 -7.13 -1.09
CA GLN A 159 7.11 -6.65 -2.06
C GLN A 159 6.88 -7.26 -3.46
N ILE A 160 6.58 -8.54 -3.54
CA ILE A 160 6.22 -9.20 -4.80
C ILE A 160 4.94 -8.60 -5.38
N LYS A 161 3.91 -8.45 -4.54
CA LYS A 161 2.61 -7.89 -4.97
C LYS A 161 2.78 -6.46 -5.51
N ALA A 162 3.51 -5.61 -4.80
CA ALA A 162 3.79 -4.25 -5.23
C ALA A 162 4.53 -4.20 -6.58
N THR A 163 5.51 -5.10 -6.79
CA THR A 163 6.26 -5.19 -8.05
C THR A 163 5.37 -5.69 -9.19
N SER A 164 4.54 -6.71 -8.94
CA SER A 164 3.56 -7.23 -9.90
C SER A 164 2.52 -6.19 -10.29
N ASP A 165 2.01 -5.43 -9.34
CA ASP A 165 1.04 -4.37 -9.59
C ASP A 165 1.65 -3.22 -10.39
N ALA A 166 2.91 -2.85 -10.10
CA ALA A 166 3.63 -1.88 -10.91
C ALA A 166 3.81 -2.36 -12.37
N LEU A 167 4.11 -3.64 -12.58
CA LEU A 167 4.19 -4.25 -13.91
C LEU A 167 2.85 -4.25 -14.65
N ALA A 168 1.75 -4.60 -13.97
CA ALA A 168 0.40 -4.54 -14.54
C ALA A 168 0.01 -3.11 -14.93
N LEU A 169 0.36 -2.16 -14.08
CA LEU A 169 0.10 -0.74 -14.28
C LEU A 169 0.88 -0.16 -15.47
N LEU A 170 2.05 -0.73 -15.78
CA LEU A 170 2.87 -0.45 -16.96
C LEU A 170 2.43 -1.23 -18.22
N GLY A 171 1.27 -1.89 -18.21
CA GLY A 171 0.77 -2.67 -19.35
C GLY A 171 1.56 -3.96 -19.61
N SER A 172 2.32 -4.44 -18.64
CA SER A 172 3.02 -5.73 -18.68
C SER A 172 2.61 -6.61 -17.48
N PRO A 173 1.32 -6.93 -17.30
CA PRO A 173 0.86 -7.76 -16.19
C PRO A 173 1.52 -9.14 -16.21
N LEU A 174 1.71 -9.71 -15.02
CA LEU A 174 2.18 -11.08 -14.85
C LEU A 174 0.99 -12.04 -14.88
N GLY A 175 1.19 -13.21 -15.50
CA GLY A 175 0.25 -14.31 -15.37
C GLY A 175 0.18 -14.79 -13.91
N GLN A 176 -0.92 -15.44 -13.54
CA GLN A 176 -1.09 -16.01 -12.20
C GLN A 176 -0.03 -17.10 -11.90
N GLU A 177 0.30 -17.92 -12.89
CA GLU A 177 1.38 -18.91 -12.80
C GLU A 177 2.75 -18.24 -12.67
N ASP A 178 3.06 -17.25 -13.53
CA ASP A 178 4.33 -16.50 -13.44
C ASP A 178 4.51 -15.83 -12.06
N LEU A 179 3.42 -15.30 -11.49
CA LEU A 179 3.42 -14.71 -10.15
C LEU A 179 3.66 -15.78 -9.08
N THR A 180 3.03 -16.95 -9.21
CA THR A 180 3.24 -18.09 -8.31
C THR A 180 4.68 -18.58 -8.38
N ASP A 181 5.23 -18.77 -9.57
CA ASP A 181 6.63 -19.17 -9.78
C ASP A 181 7.60 -18.14 -9.20
N ALA A 182 7.33 -16.85 -9.38
CA ALA A 182 8.14 -15.78 -8.80
C ALA A 182 8.15 -15.80 -7.26
N VAL A 183 7.01 -16.11 -6.63
CA VAL A 183 6.92 -16.31 -5.18
C VAL A 183 7.71 -17.54 -4.76
N LEU A 184 7.51 -18.69 -5.42
CA LEU A 184 8.16 -19.93 -5.01
C LEU A 184 9.68 -19.89 -5.19
N ALA A 185 10.18 -19.20 -6.21
CA ALA A 185 11.60 -19.09 -6.51
C ALA A 185 12.42 -18.34 -5.43
N GLY A 186 11.79 -17.46 -4.65
CA GLY A 186 12.46 -16.68 -3.60
C GLY A 186 12.36 -17.27 -2.20
N LEU A 187 11.73 -18.44 -2.04
CA LEU A 187 11.59 -19.12 -0.76
C LEU A 187 12.84 -19.96 -0.42
N GLY A 188 13.13 -20.09 0.88
CA GLY A 188 14.24 -20.93 1.37
C GLY A 188 13.86 -22.41 1.48
N GLU A 189 14.84 -23.25 1.84
CA GLU A 189 14.69 -24.71 1.95
C GLU A 189 13.54 -25.14 2.89
N ASP A 190 13.27 -24.38 3.94
CA ASP A 190 12.18 -24.68 4.88
C ASP A 190 10.79 -24.69 4.21
N TYR A 191 10.65 -24.09 3.03
CA TYR A 191 9.39 -24.02 2.28
C TYR A 191 9.30 -25.02 1.14
N LYS A 192 10.35 -25.83 0.89
CA LYS A 192 10.45 -26.70 -0.29
C LYS A 192 9.31 -27.70 -0.42
N SER A 193 8.92 -28.36 0.67
CA SER A 193 7.79 -29.31 0.66
C SER A 193 6.46 -28.65 0.30
N LEU A 194 6.24 -27.40 0.75
CA LEU A 194 5.07 -26.62 0.39
C LEU A 194 5.14 -26.17 -1.07
N ALA A 195 6.31 -25.75 -1.55
CA ALA A 195 6.52 -25.37 -2.95
C ALA A 195 6.24 -26.55 -3.91
N GLU A 196 6.73 -27.75 -3.59
CA GLU A 196 6.44 -28.97 -4.36
C GLU A 196 4.95 -29.31 -4.35
N SER A 197 4.29 -29.19 -3.20
CA SER A 197 2.83 -29.39 -3.08
C SER A 197 2.04 -28.43 -3.96
N ILE A 198 2.47 -27.17 -4.06
CA ILE A 198 1.84 -26.16 -4.91
C ILE A 198 2.09 -26.46 -6.39
N HIS A 199 3.32 -26.82 -6.77
CA HIS A 199 3.69 -27.11 -8.16
C HIS A 199 2.96 -28.34 -8.73
N ASN A 200 2.58 -29.28 -7.87
CA ASN A 200 1.82 -30.48 -8.26
C ASN A 200 0.30 -30.27 -8.33
N ARG A 201 -0.22 -29.06 -8.06
CA ARG A 201 -1.66 -28.80 -8.21
C ARG A 201 -2.05 -28.72 -9.69
N ASP A 202 -3.15 -29.37 -10.04
CA ASP A 202 -3.76 -29.26 -11.38
C ASP A 202 -4.45 -27.91 -11.62
N SER A 203 -4.78 -27.18 -10.55
CA SER A 203 -5.49 -25.91 -10.61
C SER A 203 -4.62 -24.75 -10.09
N PRO A 204 -4.66 -23.56 -10.76
CA PRO A 204 -3.92 -22.39 -10.34
C PRO A 204 -4.28 -21.99 -8.91
N ILE A 205 -3.26 -21.68 -8.09
CA ILE A 205 -3.47 -21.16 -6.73
C ILE A 205 -3.64 -19.65 -6.77
N SER A 206 -4.63 -19.11 -6.04
CA SER A 206 -4.80 -17.65 -5.95
C SER A 206 -3.72 -17.02 -5.06
N PHE A 207 -3.35 -15.77 -5.33
CA PHE A 207 -2.38 -15.06 -4.49
C PHE A 207 -2.77 -15.02 -2.99
N PRO A 208 -4.04 -14.78 -2.60
CA PRO A 208 -4.46 -14.84 -1.20
C PRO A 208 -4.34 -16.24 -0.58
N GLU A 209 -4.70 -17.29 -1.33
CA GLU A 209 -4.58 -18.68 -0.84
C GLU A 209 -3.11 -19.07 -0.67
N LEU A 210 -2.24 -18.68 -1.60
CA LEU A 210 -0.80 -18.90 -1.51
C LEU A 210 -0.21 -18.20 -0.28
N TYR A 211 -0.60 -16.94 -0.06
CA TYR A 211 -0.19 -16.15 1.09
C TYR A 211 -0.58 -16.81 2.43
N GLU A 212 -1.83 -17.28 2.55
CA GLU A 212 -2.30 -17.98 3.75
C GLU A 212 -1.48 -19.25 4.03
N LYS A 213 -1.21 -20.06 2.99
CA LYS A 213 -0.39 -21.28 3.14
C LYS A 213 1.04 -20.96 3.60
N LEU A 214 1.64 -19.89 3.07
CA LEU A 214 2.99 -19.49 3.43
C LEU A 214 3.09 -18.97 4.87
N ILE A 215 2.11 -18.18 5.33
CA ILE A 215 2.06 -17.73 6.73
C ILE A 215 1.92 -18.91 7.68
N ASN A 216 1.02 -19.84 7.38
CA ASN A 216 0.83 -21.04 8.21
C ASN A 216 2.12 -21.88 8.29
N ARG A 217 2.89 -21.95 7.20
CA ARG A 217 4.20 -22.62 7.20
C ARG A 217 5.23 -21.85 8.03
N GLU A 218 5.27 -20.52 7.96
CA GLU A 218 6.17 -19.68 8.77
C GLU A 218 5.92 -19.90 10.27
N LEU A 219 4.66 -19.99 10.68
CA LEU A 219 4.28 -20.31 12.06
C LEU A 219 4.75 -21.72 12.47
N ALA A 220 4.58 -22.72 11.62
CA ALA A 220 5.03 -24.08 11.90
C ALA A 220 6.56 -24.15 12.09
N ILE A 221 7.33 -23.47 11.24
CA ILE A 221 8.80 -23.39 11.37
C ILE A 221 9.20 -22.77 12.71
N ALA A 222 8.52 -21.70 13.13
CA ALA A 222 8.80 -21.04 14.41
C ALA A 222 8.54 -21.96 15.62
N VAL A 223 7.47 -22.76 15.57
CA VAL A 223 7.17 -23.75 16.61
C VAL A 223 8.23 -24.86 16.63
N ASP A 224 8.59 -25.42 15.48
CA ASP A 224 9.60 -26.48 15.39
C ASP A 224 10.95 -26.01 15.93
N ALA A 225 11.39 -24.80 15.57
CA ALA A 225 12.65 -24.22 16.07
C ALA A 225 12.65 -23.99 17.59
N SER A 226 11.49 -23.70 18.18
CA SER A 226 11.36 -23.55 19.65
C SER A 226 11.46 -24.89 20.39
N SER A 227 10.97 -25.97 19.76
CA SER A 227 10.97 -27.32 20.35
C SER A 227 12.36 -27.99 20.36
N SER A 228 13.23 -27.68 19.40
CA SER A 228 14.60 -28.22 19.31
C SER A 228 15.60 -27.60 20.30
N SER A 229 15.16 -26.65 21.13
CA SER A 229 16.02 -25.93 22.11
C SER A 229 16.04 -26.56 23.51
N GLN A 230 15.36 -27.69 23.73
CA GLN A 230 15.43 -28.40 25.01
C GLN A 230 16.71 -29.25 25.08
N PRO A 231 17.65 -28.98 26.01
CA PRO A 231 18.76 -29.88 26.24
C PRO A 231 18.20 -31.19 26.78
N PHE A 232 18.35 -32.28 26.03
CA PHE A 232 18.08 -33.62 26.53
C PHE A 232 18.80 -33.81 27.87
N PRO A 233 18.13 -34.23 28.97
CA PRO A 233 18.86 -34.65 30.15
C PRO A 233 19.67 -35.90 29.79
N ILE A 234 21.00 -35.77 29.80
CA ILE A 234 21.92 -36.90 29.79
C ILE A 234 21.67 -37.68 31.09
N THR A 235 20.83 -38.72 31.06
CA THR A 235 20.72 -39.63 32.18
C THR A 235 21.88 -40.62 32.13
N ALA A 236 22.93 -40.33 32.88
CA ALA A 236 24.00 -41.28 33.18
C ALA A 236 23.47 -42.33 34.18
N ASN A 237 23.38 -43.59 33.76
CA ASN A 237 23.11 -44.71 34.67
C ASN A 237 24.35 -44.97 35.53
N HIS A 238 24.37 -44.43 36.74
CA HIS A 238 25.38 -44.76 37.76
C HIS A 238 24.89 -45.98 38.56
N ALA A 239 25.47 -47.16 38.31
CA ALA A 239 25.21 -48.35 39.12
C ALA A 239 25.99 -48.25 40.43
N GLN A 240 25.34 -47.79 41.51
CA GLN A 240 25.89 -47.86 42.86
C GLN A 240 25.35 -49.06 43.62
N HIS A 241 26.29 -49.93 44.01
CA HIS A 241 26.04 -51.12 44.80
C HIS A 241 26.13 -50.78 46.31
N ARG A 242 25.17 -51.35 47.07
CA ARG A 242 25.15 -51.61 48.53
C ARG A 242 24.89 -50.50 49.56
N SER A 243 23.75 -50.73 50.25
CA SER A 243 23.65 -51.06 51.69
C SER A 243 23.09 -50.00 52.65
N SER A 244 21.84 -50.29 53.06
CA SER A 244 21.32 -50.32 54.43
C SER A 244 21.01 -49.02 55.20
N ASN A 245 19.75 -49.02 55.65
CA ASN A 245 19.20 -48.47 56.89
C ASN A 245 18.76 -47.00 56.94
N GLY A 246 17.47 -46.82 57.28
CA GLY A 246 17.03 -45.66 58.06
C GLY A 246 15.83 -44.87 57.53
N ARG A 247 14.64 -45.30 57.96
CA ARG A 247 13.51 -44.49 58.47
C ARG A 247 12.93 -43.32 57.64
N HIS A 248 11.63 -43.51 57.35
CA HIS A 248 10.52 -42.54 57.23
C HIS A 248 10.81 -41.03 57.39
N HIS A 249 10.41 -40.27 56.37
CA HIS A 249 9.46 -39.16 56.57
C HIS A 249 8.64 -38.90 55.30
N ASN A 250 7.35 -38.65 55.52
CA ASN A 250 6.29 -38.46 54.53
C ASN A 250 6.23 -36.97 54.17
N ASN A 251 6.26 -36.58 52.88
CA ASN A 251 5.55 -35.38 52.47
C ASN A 251 5.18 -35.33 50.97
N LYS A 252 3.86 -35.35 50.79
CA LYS A 252 2.98 -34.86 49.72
C LYS A 252 3.61 -34.17 48.50
N ILE A 253 3.27 -34.73 47.34
CA ILE A 253 3.31 -34.14 46.01
C ILE A 253 2.16 -33.13 45.87
N THR A 254 2.45 -31.93 45.40
CA THR A 254 1.50 -31.06 44.67
C THR A 254 2.12 -30.69 43.32
N PRO A 255 1.38 -30.78 42.21
CA PRO A 255 1.85 -30.23 40.94
C PRO A 255 1.54 -28.73 40.88
N ILE A 256 2.55 -27.93 40.55
CA ILE A 256 2.38 -26.52 40.16
C ILE A 256 1.80 -26.52 38.75
N THR A 257 0.50 -26.26 38.65
CA THR A 257 -0.25 -26.10 37.41
C THR A 257 0.12 -24.82 36.67
N ASN A 258 0.32 -24.97 35.37
CA ASN A 258 0.55 -23.99 34.31
C ASN A 258 -0.20 -22.66 34.46
N HIS A 259 0.54 -21.56 34.58
CA HIS A 259 0.02 -20.18 34.48
C HIS A 259 0.16 -19.59 33.05
N PHE A 260 0.52 -20.38 32.03
CA PHE A 260 0.73 -19.84 30.67
C PHE A 260 -0.45 -20.04 29.71
N LEU A 261 -1.51 -20.77 30.11
CA LEU A 261 -2.68 -21.02 29.27
C LEU A 261 -3.87 -20.08 29.54
N ALA A 262 -3.87 -19.30 30.63
CA ALA A 262 -4.99 -18.43 30.99
C ALA A 262 -5.09 -17.14 30.15
N ASN A 263 -3.99 -16.72 29.50
CA ASN A 263 -3.99 -15.47 28.72
C ASN A 263 -4.36 -15.63 27.25
N MET A 264 -4.46 -16.86 26.74
CA MET A 264 -4.81 -17.08 25.32
C MET A 264 -6.31 -17.33 25.11
N GLU A 265 -7.02 -17.89 26.08
CA GLU A 265 -8.49 -18.04 25.99
C GLU A 265 -9.23 -16.71 26.16
N MET A 266 -8.65 -15.72 26.85
CA MET A 266 -9.32 -14.41 27.00
C MET A 266 -9.33 -13.58 25.70
N ILE A 267 -8.38 -13.80 24.79
CA ILE A 267 -8.33 -13.09 23.50
C ILE A 267 -9.32 -13.71 22.50
N ILE A 268 -9.52 -15.03 22.53
CA ILE A 268 -10.45 -15.70 21.61
C ILE A 268 -11.92 -15.37 21.98
N VAL A 269 -12.26 -15.29 23.27
CA VAL A 269 -13.63 -14.94 23.70
C VAL A 269 -14.01 -13.49 23.38
N VAL A 270 -13.04 -12.55 23.37
CA VAL A 270 -13.31 -11.14 23.03
C VAL A 270 -13.54 -10.93 21.52
N VAL A 271 -12.93 -11.78 20.67
CA VAL A 271 -13.14 -11.71 19.22
C VAL A 271 -14.48 -12.31 18.80
N ASP A 272 -14.95 -13.38 19.47
CA ASP A 272 -16.26 -13.96 19.15
C ASP A 272 -17.44 -13.08 19.61
N HIS A 273 -17.33 -12.41 20.78
CA HIS A 273 -18.40 -11.56 21.29
C HIS A 273 -18.56 -10.24 20.52
N THR A 274 -17.53 -9.79 19.79
CA THR A 274 -17.58 -8.60 18.92
C THR A 274 -18.16 -8.90 17.54
N LEU A 275 -17.96 -10.13 17.02
CA LEU A 275 -18.55 -10.60 15.76
C LEU A 275 -20.06 -10.90 15.88
N VAL A 276 -20.53 -11.35 17.05
CA VAL A 276 -21.97 -11.59 17.28
C VAL A 276 -22.77 -10.28 17.40
N ASN A 277 -22.18 -9.22 17.97
CA ASN A 277 -22.85 -7.91 18.08
C ASN A 277 -22.93 -7.15 16.74
N ALA A 278 -21.97 -7.35 15.82
CA ALA A 278 -22.01 -6.72 14.50
C ALA A 278 -23.16 -7.26 13.63
N LYS A 279 -23.51 -8.55 13.75
CA LYS A 279 -24.63 -9.17 13.01
C LYS A 279 -26.02 -8.82 13.55
N HIS A 280 -26.13 -8.29 14.77
CA HIS A 280 -27.42 -7.88 15.35
C HIS A 280 -27.79 -6.43 15.07
N VAL A 281 -26.82 -5.56 14.76
CA VAL A 281 -27.07 -4.15 14.40
C VAL A 281 -27.54 -4.01 12.95
N GLU A 282 -27.08 -4.89 12.05
CA GLU A 282 -27.47 -4.85 10.63
C GLU A 282 -28.90 -5.36 10.35
N ARG A 283 -29.54 -6.08 11.29
CA ARG A 283 -30.94 -6.55 11.17
C ARG A 283 -31.99 -5.60 11.76
N LYS A 284 -31.61 -4.45 12.33
CA LYS A 284 -32.55 -3.46 12.90
C LYS A 284 -32.60 -2.13 12.15
N GLY A 285 -31.92 -2.01 11.00
CA GLY A 285 -31.88 -0.81 10.16
C GLY A 285 -32.71 -0.88 8.87
N THR A 286 -33.79 -1.66 8.85
CA THR A 286 -34.73 -1.69 7.73
C THR A 286 -36.16 -1.72 8.25
N VAL A 287 -36.62 -0.56 8.71
CA VAL A 287 -38.01 -0.07 8.62
C VAL A 287 -37.94 1.43 8.36
#